data_AF-A0A7X4C2B7-F1
#
_entry.id   AF-A0A7X4C2B7-F1
#
_cell.length_a   1.000
_cell.length_b   1.000
_cell.length_c   1.000
_cell.angle_alpha   90.00
_cell.angle_beta   90.00
_cell.angle_gamma   90.00
#
_symmetry.space_group_name_H-M   'P 1'
#
loop_
_entity.id
_entity.type
_entity.pdbx_description
1 polymer ?
#
loop_
_entity_poly.entity_id
_entity_poly.type
_entity_poly.pdbx_seq_one_letter_code
_entity_poly.pdbx_strand_id
1 'polypeptide(L)'
;VVVATSNTPPADLYRNGLQRERFLPFIDMLQQRLQVLELAGGDDHRLARLRGRKVYHEPLDTAAAAELDRAFRDLTDLERGAPETIPVRGREIAVPEAARGVARFHFDDLCRQPLGAGDYLALAERFHTFILSGVPAMRPQDRNEARRFINLIDALYEARCNLVLSAATGPDKLYPQGLGADIFRRTTSRLIEMQAEDYIARRHLAA
;
A
#
# COMPACT_ATOMS: atom_id res chain seq x y z
N VAL A 1 29.80 20.44 -10.05
CA VAL A 1 28.63 19.81 -10.72
C VAL A 1 27.54 19.68 -9.68
N VAL A 2 26.34 20.20 -9.94
CA VAL A 2 25.18 20.10 -9.03
C VAL A 2 24.18 19.16 -9.68
N VAL A 3 23.75 18.14 -8.93
CA VAL A 3 22.68 17.22 -9.33
C VAL A 3 21.65 17.23 -8.21
N ALA A 4 20.39 17.48 -8.57
CA ALA A 4 19.26 17.47 -7.64
C ALA A 4 18.12 16.69 -8.28
N THR A 5 17.41 15.90 -7.48
CA THR A 5 16.23 15.16 -7.91
C THR A 5 14.99 15.77 -7.25
N SER A 6 13.89 15.83 -8.00
CA SER A 6 12.62 16.38 -7.52
C SER A 6 11.47 15.61 -8.14
N ASN A 7 10.43 15.31 -7.35
CA ASN A 7 9.18 14.72 -7.82
C ASN A 7 8.21 15.79 -8.35
N THR A 8 8.57 17.06 -8.25
CA THR A 8 7.77 18.22 -8.67
C THR A 8 8.58 19.02 -9.70
N PRO A 9 8.00 19.39 -10.85
CA PRO A 9 8.73 20.19 -11.83
C PRO A 9 9.16 21.53 -11.21
N PRO A 10 10.33 22.09 -11.60
CA PRO A 10 10.86 23.30 -10.98
C PRO A 10 9.88 24.47 -10.90
N ALA A 11 9.05 24.66 -11.95
CA ALA A 11 8.01 25.69 -12.00
C ALA A 11 6.99 25.58 -10.83
N ASP A 12 6.78 24.37 -10.33
CA ASP A 12 5.74 24.05 -9.35
C ASP A 12 6.30 23.86 -7.94
N LEU A 13 7.62 24.00 -7.76
CA LEU A 13 8.24 23.94 -6.45
C LEU A 13 7.61 24.97 -5.51
N TYR A 14 7.11 24.53 -4.36
CA TYR A 14 6.46 25.40 -3.36
C TYR A 14 5.15 26.05 -3.86
N ARG A 15 4.43 25.39 -4.78
CA ARG A 15 3.10 25.83 -5.24
C ARG A 15 2.16 25.89 -4.03
N ASN A 16 1.45 27.01 -3.85
CA ASN A 16 0.61 27.34 -2.69
C ASN A 16 1.34 27.49 -1.33
N GLY A 17 2.68 27.54 -1.32
CA GLY A 17 3.45 27.82 -0.12
C GLY A 17 3.30 29.26 0.37
N LEU A 18 3.45 29.46 1.68
CA LEU A 18 3.39 30.78 2.32
C LEU A 18 4.46 31.70 1.71
N GLN A 19 4.07 32.88 1.20
CA GLN A 19 4.98 33.84 0.55
C GLN A 19 5.74 33.27 -0.68
N ARG A 20 5.11 32.38 -1.47
CA ARG A 20 5.67 31.82 -2.72
C ARG A 20 6.37 32.85 -3.62
N GLU A 21 5.87 34.08 -3.66
CA GLU A 21 6.42 35.18 -4.46
C GLU A 21 7.91 35.42 -4.19
N ARG A 22 8.36 35.25 -2.93
CA ARG A 22 9.78 35.37 -2.56
C ARG A 22 10.64 34.22 -3.08
N PHE A 23 10.01 33.10 -3.42
CA PHE A 23 10.66 31.89 -3.91
C PHE A 23 10.73 31.83 -5.45
N LEU A 24 9.92 32.63 -6.16
CA LEU A 24 9.92 32.72 -7.63
C LEU A 24 11.31 33.05 -8.22
N PRO A 25 12.10 34.01 -7.67
CA PRO A 25 13.44 34.30 -8.21
C PRO A 25 14.41 33.11 -8.13
N PHE A 26 14.24 32.26 -7.12
CA PHE A 26 15.04 31.04 -6.99
C PHE A 26 14.60 29.98 -8.00
N ILE A 27 13.29 29.83 -8.24
CA ILE A 27 12.76 28.96 -9.29
C ILE A 27 13.27 29.39 -10.66
N ASP A 28 13.23 30.70 -10.96
CA ASP A 28 13.76 31.25 -12.23
C ASP A 28 15.25 30.94 -12.37
N MET A 29 16.04 31.11 -11.30
CA MET A 29 17.46 30.77 -11.30
C MET A 29 17.69 29.28 -11.58
N LEU A 30 16.91 28.38 -10.98
CA LEU A 30 16.99 26.95 -11.25
C LEU A 30 16.70 26.62 -12.71
N GLN A 31 15.64 27.20 -13.29
CA GLN A 31 15.26 26.96 -14.68
C GLN A 31 16.26 27.53 -15.68
N GLN A 32 16.92 28.65 -15.35
CA GLN A 32 17.94 29.25 -16.22
C GLN A 32 19.30 28.54 -16.14
N ARG A 33 19.66 28.01 -14.97
CA ARG A 33 21.01 27.46 -14.72
C ARG A 33 21.10 25.95 -14.75
N LEU A 34 19.97 25.24 -14.63
CA LEU A 34 19.93 23.79 -14.65
C LEU A 34 19.24 23.29 -15.92
N GLN A 35 19.78 22.20 -16.47
CA GLN A 35 19.05 21.43 -17.46
C GLN A 35 18.00 20.59 -16.74
N VAL A 36 16.73 20.88 -16.99
CA VAL A 36 15.62 20.07 -16.49
C VAL A 36 15.53 18.82 -17.36
N LEU A 37 15.96 17.69 -16.81
CA LEU A 37 15.73 16.39 -17.41
C LEU A 37 14.44 15.84 -16.82
N GLU A 38 13.36 15.92 -17.60
CA GLU A 38 12.15 15.18 -17.27
C GLU A 38 12.45 13.69 -17.47
N LEU A 39 12.62 12.99 -16.35
CA LEU A 39 12.48 11.54 -16.37
C LEU A 39 11.02 11.30 -16.71
N ALA A 40 10.73 11.03 -17.98
CA ALA A 40 9.43 10.49 -18.36
C ALA A 40 9.15 9.39 -17.34
N GLY A 41 8.06 9.54 -16.60
CA GLY A 41 7.55 8.48 -15.74
C GLY A 41 7.12 7.34 -16.66
N GLY A 42 8.08 6.65 -17.28
CA GLY A 42 7.89 5.36 -17.88
C GLY A 42 7.22 4.51 -16.81
N ASP A 43 6.21 3.75 -17.25
CA ASP A 43 5.48 2.74 -16.47
C ASP A 43 6.19 2.46 -15.16
N ASP A 44 5.63 2.90 -14.02
CA ASP A 44 6.31 2.77 -12.72
C ASP A 44 6.89 1.36 -12.65
N HIS A 45 8.21 1.24 -12.87
CA HIS A 45 8.79 -0.04 -13.26
C HIS A 45 8.65 -1.07 -12.13
N ARG A 46 8.31 -0.60 -10.93
CA ARG A 46 7.92 -1.38 -9.75
C ARG A 46 6.55 -2.04 -9.89
N LEU A 47 5.54 -1.36 -10.46
CA LEU A 47 4.23 -1.97 -10.76
C LEU A 47 4.38 -3.10 -11.79
N ALA A 48 5.27 -2.93 -12.76
CA ALA A 48 5.61 -3.99 -13.72
C ALA A 48 6.20 -5.24 -13.05
N ARG A 49 6.87 -5.10 -11.88
CA ARG A 49 7.45 -6.25 -11.15
C ARG A 49 6.39 -7.16 -10.51
N LEU A 50 5.19 -6.65 -10.25
CA LEU A 50 4.05 -7.46 -9.75
C LEU A 50 3.21 -8.10 -10.87
N ARG A 51 3.30 -7.60 -12.11
CA ARG A 51 2.56 -8.17 -13.24
C ARG A 51 2.97 -9.63 -13.46
N GLY A 52 1.99 -10.49 -13.70
CA GLY A 52 2.19 -11.94 -13.87
C GLY A 52 2.61 -12.70 -12.60
N ARG A 53 2.64 -12.05 -11.43
CA ARG A 53 2.93 -12.73 -10.16
C ARG A 53 1.66 -13.12 -9.43
N LYS A 54 1.74 -14.25 -8.73
CA LYS A 54 0.75 -14.61 -7.73
C LYS A 54 0.91 -13.62 -6.56
N VAL A 55 -0.17 -12.89 -6.23
CA VAL A 55 -0.20 -11.94 -5.11
C VAL A 55 -1.02 -12.45 -3.92
N TYR A 56 -1.70 -13.58 -4.08
CA TYR A 56 -2.42 -14.25 -3.00
C TYR A 56 -1.81 -15.63 -2.78
N HIS A 57 -1.24 -15.88 -1.60
CA HIS A 57 -0.56 -17.12 -1.28
C HIS A 57 -1.34 -17.92 -0.24
N GLU A 58 -1.53 -19.19 -0.51
CA GLU A 58 -2.11 -20.16 0.42
C GLU A 58 -1.47 -21.54 0.19
N PRO A 59 -1.40 -22.40 1.22
CA PRO A 59 -1.75 -22.15 2.62
C PRO A 59 -0.70 -21.28 3.34
N LEU A 60 -0.86 -21.06 4.66
CA LEU A 60 0.14 -20.42 5.51
C LEU A 60 1.32 -21.39 5.77
N ASP A 61 2.23 -21.48 4.82
CA ASP A 61 3.44 -22.29 4.91
C ASP A 61 4.71 -21.46 4.69
N THR A 62 5.86 -22.13 4.75
CA THR A 62 7.17 -21.49 4.53
C THR A 62 7.35 -20.99 3.10
N ALA A 63 6.66 -21.59 2.12
CA ALA A 63 6.74 -21.15 0.73
C ALA A 63 6.00 -19.82 0.55
N ALA A 64 4.80 -19.69 1.12
CA ALA A 64 4.06 -18.43 1.15
C ALA A 64 4.86 -17.32 1.85
N ALA A 65 5.49 -17.62 2.98
CA ALA A 65 6.36 -16.66 3.67
C ALA A 65 7.54 -16.20 2.79
N ALA A 66 8.21 -17.14 2.12
CA ALA A 66 9.33 -16.84 1.23
C ALA A 66 8.91 -16.00 0.01
N GLU A 67 7.71 -16.23 -0.53
CA GLU A 67 7.17 -15.42 -1.63
C GLU A 67 6.85 -13.99 -1.18
N LEU A 68 6.33 -13.79 0.04
CA LEU A 68 6.12 -12.44 0.59
C LEU A 68 7.46 -11.71 0.82
N ASP A 69 8.49 -12.40 1.33
CA ASP A 69 9.85 -11.84 1.45
C ASP A 69 10.42 -11.47 0.08
N ARG A 70 10.24 -12.34 -0.92
CA ARG A 70 10.66 -12.07 -2.29
C ARG A 70 9.92 -10.88 -2.90
N ALA A 71 8.61 -10.79 -2.71
CA ALA A 71 7.81 -9.66 -3.17
C ALA A 71 8.29 -8.34 -2.54
N PHE A 72 8.59 -8.33 -1.23
CA PHE A 72 9.14 -7.15 -0.56
C PHE A 72 10.46 -6.72 -1.19
N ARG A 73 11.40 -7.66 -1.36
CA ARG A 73 12.71 -7.39 -1.99
C ARG A 73 12.57 -6.88 -3.41
N ASP A 74 11.74 -7.53 -4.22
CA ASP A 74 11.54 -7.15 -5.61
C ASP A 74 10.88 -5.77 -5.73
N LEU A 75 10.03 -5.37 -4.78
CA LEU A 75 9.39 -4.05 -4.81
C LEU A 75 10.26 -2.92 -4.25
N THR A 76 11.15 -3.24 -3.31
CA THR A 76 11.90 -2.23 -2.53
C THR A 76 13.39 -2.22 -2.82
N ASP A 77 13.92 -3.23 -3.52
CA ASP A 77 15.35 -3.53 -3.67
C ASP A 77 16.09 -3.66 -2.31
N LEU A 78 15.38 -4.03 -1.24
CA LEU A 78 15.92 -4.16 0.12
C LEU A 78 15.48 -5.48 0.76
N GLU A 79 16.38 -6.14 1.48
CA GLU A 79 16.06 -7.33 2.30
C GLU A 79 15.09 -7.01 3.44
N ARG A 80 15.23 -5.81 4.02
CA ARG A 80 14.42 -5.33 5.13
C ARG A 80 14.11 -3.84 4.98
N GLY A 81 12.93 -3.44 5.42
CA GLY A 81 12.56 -2.05 5.63
C GLY A 81 12.91 -1.56 7.02
N ALA A 82 12.45 -0.35 7.34
CA ALA A 82 12.54 0.22 8.67
C ALA A 82 11.13 0.37 9.26
N PRO A 83 10.98 0.30 10.60
CA PRO A 83 9.72 0.66 11.22
C PRO A 83 9.39 2.13 10.98
N GLU A 84 8.12 2.43 10.72
CA GLU A 84 7.59 3.79 10.56
C GLU A 84 6.39 3.96 11.49
N THR A 85 6.02 5.19 11.81
CA THR A 85 4.82 5.50 12.58
C THR A 85 4.01 6.55 11.85
N ILE A 86 2.73 6.26 11.63
CA ILE A 86 1.82 7.15 10.90
C ILE A 86 0.92 7.88 11.90
N PRO A 87 1.02 9.21 12.02
CA PRO A 87 0.12 9.97 12.87
C PRO A 87 -1.25 10.10 12.20
N VAL A 88 -2.29 9.63 12.88
CA VAL A 88 -3.69 9.71 12.43
C VAL A 88 -4.52 10.32 13.53
N ARG A 89 -4.97 11.57 13.35
CA ARG A 89 -5.92 12.29 14.23
C ARG A 89 -5.83 11.92 15.73
N GLY A 90 -4.69 12.21 16.35
CA GLY A 90 -4.49 12.03 17.79
C GLY A 90 -4.08 10.62 18.24
N ARG A 91 -3.82 9.70 17.31
CA ARG A 91 -3.14 8.42 17.58
C ARG A 91 -1.99 8.19 16.60
N GLU A 92 -1.16 7.22 16.95
CA GLU A 92 -0.04 6.76 16.14
C GLU A 92 -0.26 5.31 15.73
N ILE A 93 -0.12 5.02 14.44
CA ILE A 93 -0.20 3.66 13.90
C ILE A 93 1.22 3.19 13.63
N ALA A 94 1.61 2.11 14.30
CA ALA A 94 2.89 1.46 14.06
C ALA A 94 2.86 0.70 12.72
N VAL A 95 3.87 0.93 11.89
CA VAL A 95 4.15 0.18 10.67
C VAL A 95 5.42 -0.62 10.93
N PRO A 96 5.34 -1.94 11.15
CA PRO A 96 6.50 -2.74 11.56
C PRO A 96 7.67 -2.67 10.59
N GLU A 97 7.37 -2.67 9.29
CA GLU A 97 8.37 -2.62 8.24
C GLU A 97 7.83 -1.88 7.03
N ALA A 98 8.52 -0.80 6.62
CA ALA A 98 8.21 -0.03 5.44
C ALA A 98 9.46 0.36 4.67
N ALA A 99 9.34 0.43 3.35
CA ALA A 99 10.36 1.01 2.48
C ALA A 99 9.75 1.41 1.14
N ARG A 100 10.17 2.56 0.61
CA ARG A 100 9.86 3.02 -0.75
C ARG A 100 8.36 2.99 -1.14
N GLY A 101 7.47 3.24 -0.18
CA GLY A 101 6.01 3.24 -0.41
C GLY A 101 5.35 1.86 -0.29
N VAL A 102 6.11 0.84 0.11
CA VAL A 102 5.62 -0.51 0.45
C VAL A 102 5.60 -0.65 1.96
N ALA A 103 4.47 -1.10 2.52
CA ALA A 103 4.35 -1.42 3.93
C ALA A 103 4.07 -2.91 4.13
N ARG A 104 4.70 -3.50 5.15
CA ARG A 104 4.53 -4.90 5.51
C ARG A 104 3.96 -5.01 6.91
N PHE A 105 2.93 -5.84 7.03
CA PHE A 105 2.20 -6.11 8.27
C PHE A 105 1.93 -7.61 8.41
N HIS A 106 1.80 -8.07 9.65
CA HIS A 106 1.06 -9.27 9.97
C HIS A 106 -0.43 -8.93 10.16
N PHE A 107 -1.33 -9.89 9.93
CA PHE A 107 -2.78 -9.72 10.13
C PHE A 107 -3.12 -9.11 11.49
N ASP A 108 -2.42 -9.54 12.54
CA ASP A 108 -2.65 -9.09 13.91
C ASP A 108 -2.31 -7.60 14.11
N ASP A 109 -1.39 -7.03 13.33
CA ASP A 109 -1.02 -5.61 13.40
C ASP A 109 -2.15 -4.69 12.92
N LEU A 110 -3.02 -5.20 12.04
CA LEU A 110 -4.09 -4.42 11.42
C LEU A 110 -5.47 -4.81 11.94
N CYS A 111 -5.77 -6.11 12.05
CA CYS A 111 -7.12 -6.60 12.28
C CYS A 111 -7.37 -7.04 13.74
N ARG A 112 -6.31 -7.23 14.55
CA ARG A 112 -6.43 -7.45 16.01
C ARG A 112 -6.10 -6.20 16.84
N GLN A 113 -5.79 -5.09 16.17
CA GLN A 113 -5.61 -3.78 16.80
C GLN A 113 -6.91 -2.95 16.76
N PRO A 114 -7.07 -1.94 17.63
CA PRO A 114 -8.24 -1.06 17.65
C PRO A 114 -8.30 -0.03 16.49
N LEU A 115 -7.96 -0.43 15.27
CA LEU A 115 -7.93 0.43 14.07
C LEU A 115 -9.29 0.59 13.38
N GLY A 116 -9.66 1.84 13.07
CA GLY A 116 -10.90 2.18 12.38
C GLY A 116 -10.73 2.40 10.87
N ALA A 117 -11.82 2.72 10.18
CA ALA A 117 -11.78 3.00 8.73
C ALA A 117 -10.84 4.17 8.38
N GLY A 118 -10.83 5.24 9.17
CA GLY A 118 -9.93 6.38 8.96
C GLY A 118 -8.46 6.04 9.11
N ASP A 119 -8.13 5.03 9.94
CA ASP A 119 -6.77 4.55 10.12
C ASP A 119 -6.28 3.81 8.85
N TYR A 120 -7.13 2.95 8.27
CA TYR A 120 -6.82 2.27 7.02
C TYR A 120 -6.73 3.21 5.82
N LEU A 121 -7.58 4.25 5.77
CA LEU A 121 -7.49 5.28 4.73
C LEU A 121 -6.16 6.04 4.81
N ALA A 122 -5.73 6.44 6.01
CA ALA A 122 -4.45 7.14 6.18
C ALA A 122 -3.26 6.25 5.78
N LEU A 123 -3.31 4.95 6.09
CA LEU A 123 -2.30 3.99 5.60
C LEU A 123 -2.33 3.89 4.07
N ALA A 124 -3.52 3.78 3.47
CA ALA A 124 -3.70 3.64 2.03
C ALA A 124 -3.28 4.90 1.26
N GLU A 125 -3.39 6.08 1.86
CA GLU A 125 -2.85 7.33 1.30
C GLU A 125 -1.32 7.34 1.32
N ARG A 126 -0.70 6.78 2.38
CA ARG A 126 0.75 6.79 2.60
C ARG A 126 1.51 5.76 1.76
N PHE A 127 0.92 4.59 1.53
CA PHE A 127 1.57 3.44 0.89
C PHE A 127 0.78 2.99 -0.34
N HIS A 128 1.49 2.74 -1.45
CA HIS A 128 0.88 2.26 -2.69
C HIS A 128 0.77 0.72 -2.74
N THR A 129 1.57 0.01 -1.93
CA THR A 129 1.58 -1.46 -1.88
C THR A 129 1.64 -1.96 -0.45
N PHE A 130 0.83 -2.97 -0.16
CA PHE A 130 0.76 -3.65 1.13
C PHE A 130 1.19 -5.10 0.99
N ILE A 131 2.01 -5.56 1.93
CA ILE A 131 2.36 -6.96 2.13
C ILE A 131 1.74 -7.42 3.44
N LEU A 132 0.78 -8.33 3.38
CA LEU A 132 0.00 -8.78 4.53
C LEU A 132 0.19 -10.27 4.79
N SER A 133 0.90 -10.63 5.85
CA SER A 133 1.12 -12.03 6.20
C SER A 133 0.07 -12.55 7.19
N GLY A 134 -0.21 -13.85 7.11
CA GLY A 134 -0.84 -14.58 8.22
C GLY A 134 -2.35 -14.38 8.35
N VAL A 135 -3.07 -14.10 7.26
CA VAL A 135 -4.53 -13.96 7.31
C VAL A 135 -5.17 -15.31 7.68
N PRO A 136 -5.81 -15.45 8.86
CA PRO A 136 -6.36 -16.72 9.29
C PRO A 136 -7.70 -17.03 8.60
N ALA A 137 -8.11 -18.29 8.61
CA ALA A 137 -9.52 -18.63 8.37
C ALA A 137 -10.32 -18.17 9.60
N MET A 138 -11.10 -17.10 9.43
CA MET A 138 -11.86 -16.48 10.50
C MET A 138 -13.11 -17.32 10.81
N ARG A 139 -13.39 -17.46 12.11
CA ARG A 139 -14.56 -18.18 12.63
C ARG A 139 -15.66 -17.17 12.99
N PRO A 140 -16.93 -17.58 13.16
CA PRO A 140 -18.02 -16.67 13.50
C PRO A 140 -17.76 -15.75 14.72
N GLN A 141 -16.96 -16.21 15.69
CA GLN A 141 -16.56 -15.40 16.84
C GLN A 141 -15.58 -14.26 16.52
N ASP A 142 -14.81 -14.38 15.43
CA ASP A 142 -13.80 -13.42 14.99
C ASP A 142 -14.45 -12.26 14.18
N ARG A 143 -15.67 -11.88 14.55
CA ARG A 143 -16.52 -10.90 13.81
C ARG A 143 -15.91 -9.50 13.75
N ASN A 144 -15.14 -9.12 14.76
CA ASN A 144 -14.52 -7.80 14.84
C ASN A 144 -13.33 -7.73 13.88
N GLU A 145 -12.53 -8.78 13.86
CA GLU A 145 -11.41 -9.00 12.95
C GLU A 145 -11.91 -9.06 11.51
N ALA A 146 -12.98 -9.80 11.24
CA ALA A 146 -13.61 -9.86 9.92
C ALA A 146 -14.10 -8.47 9.48
N ARG A 147 -14.74 -7.70 10.37
CA ARG A 147 -15.18 -6.32 10.06
C ARG A 147 -13.99 -5.40 9.77
N ARG A 148 -12.91 -5.50 10.54
CA ARG A 148 -11.69 -4.72 10.33
C ARG A 148 -11.01 -5.09 9.01
N PHE A 149 -10.96 -6.38 8.68
CA PHE A 149 -10.44 -6.85 7.40
C PHE A 149 -11.28 -6.35 6.22
N ILE A 150 -12.62 -6.39 6.31
CA ILE A 150 -13.50 -5.77 5.30
C ILE A 150 -13.14 -4.29 5.12
N ASN A 151 -13.03 -3.52 6.21
CA ASN A 151 -12.71 -2.10 6.13
C ASN A 151 -11.31 -1.84 5.54
N LEU A 152 -10.33 -2.69 5.86
CA LEU A 152 -8.99 -2.63 5.30
C LEU A 152 -9.03 -2.86 3.78
N ILE A 153 -9.65 -3.96 3.32
CA ILE A 153 -9.74 -4.26 1.89
C ILE A 153 -10.51 -3.17 1.15
N ASP A 154 -11.58 -2.63 1.73
CA ASP A 154 -12.36 -1.55 1.14
C ASP A 154 -11.49 -0.29 0.95
N ALA A 155 -10.74 0.12 1.98
CA ALA A 155 -9.82 1.27 1.90
C ALA A 155 -8.70 1.06 0.87
N LEU A 156 -8.06 -0.11 0.87
CA LEU A 156 -6.99 -0.43 -0.09
C LEU A 156 -7.51 -0.47 -1.52
N TYR A 157 -8.69 -1.05 -1.73
CA TYR A 157 -9.32 -1.16 -3.04
C TYR A 157 -9.70 0.22 -3.59
N GLU A 158 -10.31 1.08 -2.77
CA GLU A 158 -10.69 2.44 -3.17
C GLU A 158 -9.48 3.31 -3.52
N ALA A 159 -8.39 3.19 -2.75
CA ALA A 159 -7.12 3.86 -3.03
C ALA A 159 -6.31 3.22 -4.18
N ARG A 160 -6.78 2.10 -4.75
CA ARG A 160 -6.05 1.31 -5.77
C ARG A 160 -4.66 0.88 -5.30
N CYS A 161 -4.55 0.52 -4.03
CA CYS A 161 -3.33 -0.09 -3.51
C CYS A 161 -3.19 -1.50 -4.05
N ASN A 162 -1.94 -1.90 -4.31
CA ASN A 162 -1.61 -3.30 -4.53
C ASN A 162 -1.54 -4.06 -3.21
N LEU A 163 -1.97 -5.31 -3.21
CA LEU A 163 -1.95 -6.17 -2.03
C LEU A 163 -1.33 -7.51 -2.39
N VAL A 164 -0.20 -7.81 -1.75
CA VAL A 164 0.40 -9.15 -1.72
C VAL A 164 0.09 -9.73 -0.35
N LEU A 165 -0.52 -10.91 -0.26
CA LEU A 165 -0.92 -11.47 1.02
C LEU A 165 -0.74 -12.99 1.11
N SER A 166 -0.55 -13.48 2.34
CA SER A 166 -0.66 -14.91 2.65
C SER A 166 -1.84 -15.20 3.57
N ALA A 167 -2.57 -16.27 3.25
CA ALA A 167 -3.80 -16.65 3.94
C ALA A 167 -3.86 -18.16 4.21
N ALA A 168 -4.63 -18.54 5.23
CA ALA A 168 -4.84 -19.94 5.61
C ALA A 168 -5.64 -20.71 4.55
N THR A 169 -6.53 -20.01 3.83
CA THR A 169 -7.41 -20.56 2.80
C THR A 169 -7.67 -19.52 1.71
N GLY A 170 -8.30 -19.94 0.62
CA GLY A 170 -8.71 -19.06 -0.46
C GLY A 170 -9.77 -18.04 -0.03
N PRO A 171 -9.96 -16.96 -0.82
CA PRO A 171 -10.85 -15.85 -0.49
C PRO A 171 -12.29 -16.25 -0.11
N ASP A 172 -12.85 -17.28 -0.76
CA ASP A 172 -14.21 -17.76 -0.51
C ASP A 172 -14.37 -18.46 0.86
N LYS A 173 -13.26 -18.93 1.44
CA LYS A 173 -13.24 -19.73 2.68
C LYS A 173 -12.69 -18.97 3.88
N LEU A 174 -12.28 -17.70 3.69
CA LEU A 174 -11.73 -16.87 4.77
C LEU A 174 -12.75 -16.57 5.87
N TYR A 175 -14.03 -16.41 5.54
CA TYR A 175 -15.10 -16.18 6.50
C TYR A 175 -16.45 -16.71 5.96
N PRO A 176 -16.65 -18.04 5.93
CA PRO A 176 -17.75 -18.66 5.20
C PRO A 176 -19.11 -18.50 5.89
N GLN A 177 -19.12 -18.25 7.20
CA GLN A 177 -20.33 -18.17 8.01
C GLN A 177 -20.12 -17.26 9.23
N GLY A 178 -21.21 -16.64 9.68
CA GLY A 178 -21.21 -15.69 10.80
C GLY A 178 -21.88 -14.36 10.44
N LEU A 179 -21.98 -13.47 11.42
CA LEU A 179 -22.57 -12.15 11.22
C LEU A 179 -21.68 -11.33 10.28
N GLY A 180 -22.25 -10.83 9.19
CA GLY A 180 -21.54 -10.09 8.15
C GLY A 180 -20.87 -10.94 7.07
N ALA A 181 -21.10 -12.26 7.02
CA ALA A 181 -20.58 -13.12 5.95
C ALA A 181 -21.12 -12.73 4.56
N ASP A 182 -22.35 -12.20 4.51
CA ASP A 182 -22.95 -11.62 3.31
C ASP A 182 -22.19 -10.40 2.80
N ILE A 183 -21.74 -9.52 3.69
CA ILE A 183 -20.90 -8.36 3.38
C ILE A 183 -19.49 -8.83 2.98
N PHE A 184 -18.98 -9.87 3.65
CA PHE A 184 -17.67 -10.45 3.36
C PHE A 184 -17.58 -11.00 1.93
N ARG A 185 -18.67 -11.49 1.34
CA ARG A 185 -18.68 -11.89 -0.09
C ARG A 185 -18.24 -10.78 -1.03
N ARG A 186 -18.57 -9.51 -0.74
CA ARG A 186 -18.07 -8.36 -1.51
C ARG A 186 -16.56 -8.20 -1.36
N THR A 187 -16.04 -8.47 -0.17
CA THR A 187 -14.59 -8.45 0.11
C THR A 187 -13.88 -9.56 -0.66
N THR A 188 -14.48 -10.75 -0.74
CA THR A 188 -14.00 -11.85 -1.57
C THR A 188 -13.90 -11.45 -3.04
N SER A 189 -14.94 -10.83 -3.62
CA SER A 189 -14.89 -10.34 -5.00
C SER A 189 -13.78 -9.29 -5.21
N ARG A 190 -13.61 -8.36 -4.27
CA ARG A 190 -12.52 -7.37 -4.32
C ARG A 190 -11.15 -8.03 -4.25
N LEU A 191 -10.94 -8.99 -3.36
CA LEU A 191 -9.68 -9.75 -3.26
C LEU A 191 -9.36 -10.51 -4.56
N ILE A 192 -10.38 -11.03 -5.25
CA ILE A 192 -10.20 -11.68 -6.56
C ILE A 192 -9.82 -10.63 -7.62
N GLU A 193 -10.52 -9.49 -7.68
CA GLU A 193 -10.19 -8.42 -8.64
C GLU A 193 -8.79 -7.84 -8.40
N MET A 194 -8.38 -7.67 -7.15
CA MET A 194 -7.06 -7.16 -6.78
C MET A 194 -5.90 -8.08 -7.23
N GLN A 195 -6.19 -9.32 -7.61
CA GLN A 195 -5.22 -10.26 -8.20
C GLN A 195 -5.10 -10.12 -9.72
N ALA A 196 -6.04 -9.44 -10.39
CA ALA A 196 -6.04 -9.30 -11.83
C ALA A 196 -4.89 -8.37 -12.30
N GLU A 197 -4.26 -8.73 -13.42
CA GLU A 197 -3.15 -7.93 -13.98
C GLU A 197 -3.57 -6.50 -14.30
N ASP A 198 -4.78 -6.32 -14.83
CA ASP A 198 -5.36 -5.01 -15.12
C ASP A 198 -5.54 -4.15 -13.86
N TYR A 199 -5.80 -4.77 -12.71
CA TYR A 199 -5.88 -4.06 -11.43
C TYR A 199 -4.48 -3.66 -10.97
N ILE A 200 -3.53 -4.59 -10.98
CA ILE A 200 -2.13 -4.36 -10.57
C ILE A 200 -1.46 -3.27 -11.41
N ALA A 201 -1.85 -3.16 -12.68
CA ALA A 201 -1.37 -2.13 -13.59
C ALA A 201 -1.94 -0.73 -13.30
N ARG A 202 -2.99 -0.60 -12.47
CA ARG A 202 -3.59 0.70 -12.15
C ARG A 202 -2.64 1.53 -11.30
N ARG A 203 -2.62 2.83 -11.57
CA ARG A 203 -1.91 3.80 -10.73
C ARG A 203 -2.64 3.96 -9.39
N HIS A 204 -1.86 3.93 -8.31
CA HIS A 204 -2.31 4.25 -6.96
C HIS A 204 -2.87 5.68 -6.88
N LEU A 205 -3.98 5.84 -6.15
CA LEU A 205 -4.62 7.12 -5.92
C LEU A 205 -4.17 7.65 -4.55
N ALA A 206 -3.06 8.39 -4.52
CA ALA A 206 -2.74 9.23 -3.37
C ALA A 206 -3.62 10.50 -3.44
N ALA A 207 -4.33 10.80 -2.35
CA ALA A 207 -5.14 12.02 -2.21
C ALA A 207 -4.27 13.30 -2.24
#